data_AF-A0A3M3WQ83-F1
#
_entry.id   AF-A0A3M3WQ83-F1
#
_cell.length_a   1.000
_cell.length_b   1.000
_cell.length_c   1.000
_cell.angle_alpha   90.00
_cell.angle_beta   90.00
_cell.angle_gamma   90.00
#
_symmetry.space_group_name_H-M   'P 1'
#
loop_
_entity.id
_entity.type
_entity.pdbx_description
1 polymer ?
#
loop_
_entity_poly.entity_id
_entity_poly.type
_entity_poly.pdbx_seq_one_letter_code
_entity_poly.pdbx_strand_id
1 'polypeptide(L)' 'MRTLFSGFREFRNISPMAFLRNVRMERVHLELRNPGTDSVTDIAMKWGFAHLGRFSQEYRKYYGELPSATLRFRQ' A
#
# COMPACT_ATOMS: atom_id res chain seq x y z
N MET A 1 -22.94 -17.26 5.68
CA MET A 1 -22.41 -15.91 5.42
C MET A 1 -20.90 -15.92 5.61
N ARG A 2 -20.19 -15.13 4.79
CA ARG A 2 -18.74 -15.12 4.52
C ARG A 2 -17.84 -15.06 5.77
N THR A 3 -17.22 -16.16 6.15
CA THR A 3 -16.00 -16.14 6.98
C THR A 3 -14.78 -16.37 6.11
N LEU A 4 -14.39 -15.31 5.37
CA LEU A 4 -13.02 -15.11 4.87
C LEU A 4 -12.02 -14.85 6.03
N PHE A 5 -12.38 -15.22 7.26
CA PHE A 5 -11.55 -15.12 8.46
C PHE A 5 -11.11 -16.50 8.98
N SER A 6 -11.57 -17.61 8.39
CA SER A 6 -11.30 -18.96 8.90
C SER A 6 -9.97 -19.58 8.42
N GLY A 7 -9.08 -18.81 7.78
CA GLY A 7 -7.91 -19.36 7.07
C GLY A 7 -6.54 -18.79 7.42
N PHE A 8 -6.37 -17.99 8.47
CA PHE A 8 -5.06 -17.40 8.80
C PHE A 8 -4.60 -17.81 10.21
N ARG A 9 -4.24 -19.08 10.36
CA ARG A 9 -3.28 -19.49 11.39
C ARG A 9 -1.86 -19.42 10.81
N GLU A 10 -1.01 -18.70 11.54
CA GLU A 10 0.43 -18.91 11.66
C GLU A 10 1.29 -18.83 10.40
N PHE A 11 1.55 -17.61 9.93
CA PHE A 11 2.90 -17.30 9.43
C PHE A 11 3.65 -16.50 10.50
N ARG A 12 4.71 -17.12 11.01
CA ARG A 12 5.56 -16.67 12.10
C ARG A 12 6.01 -15.22 11.84
N ASN A 13 5.71 -14.33 12.79
CA ASN A 13 6.13 -12.92 12.89
C ASN A 13 5.33 -11.82 12.16
N ILE A 14 4.24 -12.12 11.43
CA ILE A 14 3.44 -11.07 10.76
C ILE A 14 1.96 -11.25 11.07
N SER A 15 1.34 -10.26 11.72
CA SER A 15 -0.10 -10.29 11.97
C SER A 15 -0.88 -10.22 10.65
N PRO A 16 -2.10 -10.78 10.55
CA PRO A 16 -2.93 -10.68 9.34
C PRO A 16 -3.11 -9.23 8.84
N MET A 17 -3.15 -8.27 9.76
CA MET A 17 -3.21 -6.84 9.44
C MET A 17 -1.93 -6.33 8.78
N ALA A 18 -0.76 -6.78 9.24
CA ALA A 18 0.52 -6.44 8.62
C ALA A 18 0.66 -7.07 7.22
N PHE A 19 0.17 -8.31 7.03
CA PHE A 19 0.11 -8.92 5.70
C PHE A 19 -0.79 -8.13 4.75
N LEU A 20 -2.03 -7.82 5.15
CA LEU A 20 -2.96 -7.01 4.35
C LEU A 20 -2.38 -5.64 4.01
N ARG A 21 -1.64 -5.05 4.95
CA ARG A 21 -0.96 -3.77 4.75
C ARG A 21 0.12 -3.86 3.67
N ASN A 22 0.91 -4.93 3.64
CA ASN A 22 1.92 -5.15 2.59
C ASN A 22 1.27 -5.30 1.22
N VAL A 23 0.18 -6.08 1.12
CA VAL A 23 -0.59 -6.21 -0.12
C VAL A 23 -1.13 -4.86 -0.60
N ARG A 24 -1.67 -4.04 0.31
CA ARG A 24 -2.14 -2.68 -0.04
C ARG A 24 -0.98 -1.79 -0.51
N MET A 25 0.19 -1.88 0.13
CA MET A 25 1.38 -1.12 -0.22
C MET A 25 1.89 -1.47 -1.62
N GLU A 26 1.86 -2.76 -1.98
CA GLU A 26 2.18 -3.26 -3.33
C GLU A 26 1.22 -2.70 -4.38
N ARG A 27 -0.08 -2.73 -4.10
CA ARG A 27 -1.11 -2.21 -5.01
C ARG A 27 -0.98 -0.71 -5.26
N VAL A 28 -0.67 0.06 -4.22
CA VAL A 28 -0.38 1.50 -4.36
C VAL A 28 0.83 1.73 -5.26
N HIS A 29 1.93 1.00 -5.07
CA HIS A 29 3.13 1.16 -5.90
C HIS A 29 2.86 0.85 -7.38
N LEU A 30 2.12 -0.22 -7.67
CA LEU A 30 1.72 -0.57 -9.03
C LEU A 30 0.84 0.51 -9.66
N GLU A 31 -0.13 1.05 -8.91
CA GLU A 31 -1.04 2.06 -9.42
C GLU A 31 -0.34 3.42 -9.64
N LEU A 32 0.62 3.80 -8.79
CA LEU A 32 1.46 5.00 -8.98
C LEU A 32 2.30 4.93 -10.27
N ARG A 33 2.66 3.74 -10.73
CA ARG A 33 3.44 3.52 -11.96
C ARG A 33 2.58 3.45 -13.21
N ASN A 34 1.27 3.23 -13.07
CA ASN A 34 0.38 3.16 -14.20
C ASN A 34 -0.04 4.57 -14.68
N PRO A 35 -0.18 4.78 -16.00
CA PRO A 35 -0.80 5.99 -16.53
C PRO A 35 -2.30 6.03 -16.17
N GLY A 36 -2.81 7.20 -15.79
CA GLY A 36 -4.24 7.43 -15.54
C GLY A 36 -4.61 7.89 -14.13
N THR A 37 -3.64 8.03 -13.24
CA THR A 37 -3.85 8.68 -11.93
C THR A 37 -2.73 9.67 -11.65
N ASP A 38 -3.05 10.84 -11.10
CA ASP A 38 -2.09 11.93 -10.87
C ASP A 38 -2.03 12.36 -9.40
N SER A 39 -2.63 11.57 -8.51
CA SER A 39 -2.78 11.92 -7.09
C SER A 39 -2.39 10.77 -6.18
N VAL A 40 -1.26 10.94 -5.49
CA VAL A 40 -0.82 10.04 -4.42
C VAL A 40 -1.89 9.88 -3.35
N THR A 41 -2.59 10.97 -3.01
CA THR A 41 -3.63 10.99 -1.98
C THR A 41 -4.79 10.08 -2.37
N ASP A 42 -5.30 10.20 -3.59
CA ASP A 42 -6.47 9.42 -4.03
C ASP A 42 -6.15 7.93 -4.06
N ILE A 43 -4.97 7.56 -4.55
CA ILE A 43 -4.51 6.16 -4.57
C ILE A 43 -4.35 5.62 -3.14
N ALA A 44 -3.71 6.39 -2.26
CA ALA A 44 -3.52 5.97 -0.86
C ALA A 44 -4.88 5.75 -0.16
N MET A 45 -5.82 6.67 -0.34
CA MET A 45 -7.17 6.58 0.24
C MET A 45 -7.96 5.41 -0.35
N LYS A 46 -7.89 5.19 -1.66
CA LYS A 46 -8.52 4.05 -2.36
C LYS A 46 -8.07 2.70 -1.76
N TRP A 47 -6.80 2.58 -1.39
CA TRP A 47 -6.25 1.36 -0.78
C TRP A 47 -6.35 1.33 0.75
N GLY A 48 -7.00 2.32 1.37
CA GLY A 48 -7.33 2.33 2.79
C GLY A 48 -6.24 2.91 3.70
N PHE A 49 -5.35 3.75 3.18
CA PHE A 49 -4.37 4.51 3.97
C PHE A 49 -4.92 5.88 4.37
N ALA A 50 -5.60 5.97 5.51
CA ALA A 50 -6.19 7.21 6.00
C ALA A 50 -5.16 8.25 6.51
N HIS A 51 -4.00 7.78 7.01
CA HIS A 51 -2.96 8.64 7.58
C HIS A 51 -1.81 8.85 6.58
N LEU A 52 -1.95 9.84 5.71
CA LEU A 52 -1.04 10.08 4.58
C LEU A 52 0.43 10.28 4.99
N GLY A 53 0.69 11.00 6.08
CA GLY A 53 2.05 11.20 6.58
C GLY A 53 2.73 9.89 7.00
N ARG A 54 2.00 9.02 7.72
CA ARG A 54 2.48 7.69 8.12
C ARG A 54 2.64 6.77 6.92
N PHE A 55 1.70 6.82 5.98
CA PHE A 55 1.78 6.09 4.72
C PHE A 55 3.06 6.45 3.95
N SER A 56 3.32 7.73 3.72
CA SER A 56 4.50 8.18 2.96
C SER A 56 5.81 7.78 3.62
N GLN A 57 5.91 7.86 4.95
CA GLN A 57 7.10 7.40 5.69
C GLN A 57 7.33 5.91 5.50
N GLU A 58 6.27 5.12 5.55
CA GLU A 58 6.36 3.67 5.49
C GLU A 58 6.56 3.16 4.06
N TYR A 59 5.95 3.85 3.08
CA TYR A 59 6.23 3.65 1.66
C TYR A 59 7.72 3.88 1.38
N ARG A 60 8.29 4.98 1.89
CA ARG A 60 9.73 5.26 1.75
C ARG A 60 10.61 4.21 2.41
N LYS A 61 10.23 3.69 3.59
CA LYS A 61 10.96 2.58 4.21
C LYS A 61 10.94 1.31 3.36
N TYR A 62 9.83 1.07 2.64
CA TYR A 62 9.64 -0.15 1.85
C TYR A 62 10.29 -0.08 0.46
N TYR A 63 10.18 1.07 -0.23
CA TYR A 63 10.63 1.25 -1.62
C TYR A 63 11.85 2.16 -1.78
N GLY A 64 12.35 2.79 -0.71
CA GLY A 64 13.49 3.71 -0.74
C GLY A 64 13.18 5.12 -1.26
N GLU A 65 11.97 5.36 -1.78
CA GLU A 65 11.55 6.64 -2.35
C GLU A 65 10.18 7.10 -1.85
N LEU A 66 9.84 8.37 -2.06
CA LEU A 66 8.50 8.87 -1.74
C LEU A 66 7.49 8.40 -2.80
N PRO A 67 6.21 8.19 -2.44
CA PRO A 67 5.18 7.83 -3.42
C PRO A 67 5.00 8.89 -4.52
N SER A 68 5.23 10.17 -4.20
CA SER A 68 5.25 11.25 -5.19
C SER A 68 6.44 11.17 -6.15
N ALA A 69 7.56 10.59 -5.72
CA ALA A 69 8.69 10.32 -6.60
C ALA A 69 8.35 9.19 -7.57
N THR A 70 7.79 8.07 -7.08
CA THR A 70 7.31 6.98 -7.94
C THR A 70 6.34 7.49 -9.01
N LEU A 71 5.36 8.31 -8.60
CA LEU A 71 4.38 8.90 -9.51
C LEU A 71 5.04 9.79 -10.58
N ARG A 72 6.02 10.60 -10.17
CA ARG A 72 6.74 11.52 -11.06
C ARG A 72 7.67 10.80 -12.04
N PHE A 73 8.23 9.66 -11.65
CA PHE A 73 9.17 8.87 -12.44
C PHE A 73 8.52 7.74 -13.24
N ARG A 74 7.18 7.69 -13.34
CA ARG A 74 6.53 6.78 -14.31
C ARG A 74 7.00 7.20 -15.71
N GLN A 75 7.82 6.36 -16.34
CA GLN A 75 8.21 6.47 -17.75
C GLN A 75 7.31 5.55 -18.57
#